data_AF-A0A923ME44-F1
#
_entry.id   AF-A0A923ME44-F1
#
_cell.length_a   1.000
_cell.length_b   1.000
_cell.length_c   1.000
_cell.angle_alpha   90.00
_cell.angle_beta   90.00
_cell.angle_gamma   90.00
#
_symmetry.space_group_name_H-M   'P 1'
#
loop_
_entity.id
_entity.type
_entity.pdbx_description
1 polymer ?
#
loop_
_entity_poly.entity_id
_entity_poly.type
_entity_poly.pdbx_seq_one_letter_code
_entity_poly.pdbx_strand_id
1 'polypeptide(L)'
;MSVALVRSAAKRVDAVVHEYELEAQFRCSGSDGFINWVENTLDVRRTANVLWNRDDPYEFKIEDSIESLEAWVRDKSKASESVRLVAGFCWPWSEPRPDGTLVPDVKLGNWSMPWNAKPDAGRLARDIPKSTFWPSDPNGLGQVGCVYTAQGFEFDYVGIIFGPDLRYDWEQNAWIGDPSKSFDRVLRQGRDAFVDLVKNTYRVLFTRGIKGCHVYFMDEGTRRFVQSRLE
;
A
#
# COMPACT_ATOMS: atom_id res chain seq x y z
N MET A 1 -14.84 14.06 -2.56
CA MET A 1 -15.57 15.12 -3.29
C MET A 1 -14.85 15.32 -4.62
N SER A 2 -15.51 15.06 -5.76
CA SER A 2 -14.83 15.11 -7.07
C SER A 2 -14.73 16.54 -7.60
N VAL A 3 -13.73 16.80 -8.45
CA VAL A 3 -13.56 18.09 -9.14
C VAL A 3 -14.83 18.50 -9.88
N ALA A 4 -15.51 17.54 -10.51
CA ALA A 4 -16.80 17.75 -11.18
C ALA A 4 -17.89 18.29 -10.26
N LEU A 5 -17.91 17.85 -9.00
CA LEU A 5 -18.90 18.26 -8.00
C LEU A 5 -18.64 19.70 -7.53
N VAL A 6 -17.36 20.08 -7.38
CA VAL A 6 -16.94 21.46 -7.06
C VAL A 6 -17.27 22.41 -8.21
N ARG A 7 -16.96 22.04 -9.47
CA ARG A 7 -17.33 22.83 -10.65
C ARG A 7 -18.84 23.05 -10.75
N SER A 8 -19.62 21.99 -10.54
CA SER A 8 -21.09 22.05 -10.59
C SER A 8 -21.67 22.94 -9.49
N ALA A 9 -21.06 22.96 -8.30
CA ALA A 9 -21.48 23.80 -7.20
C ALA A 9 -21.13 25.28 -7.45
N ALA A 10 -19.91 25.58 -7.90
CA ALA A 10 -19.48 26.93 -8.21
C ALA A 10 -20.33 27.58 -9.31
N LYS A 11 -20.72 26.80 -10.34
CA LYS A 11 -21.62 27.26 -11.41
C LYS A 11 -23.00 27.69 -10.90
N ARG A 12 -23.52 27.08 -9.83
CA ARG A 12 -24.84 27.43 -9.26
C ARG A 12 -24.84 28.76 -8.52
N VAL A 13 -23.67 29.23 -8.08
CA VAL A 13 -23.52 30.45 -7.28
C VAL A 13 -22.72 31.52 -8.02
N ASP A 14 -22.52 31.35 -9.33
CA ASP A 14 -21.74 32.25 -10.19
C ASP A 14 -20.34 32.58 -9.64
N ALA A 15 -19.69 31.59 -9.00
CA ALA A 15 -18.36 31.74 -8.45
C ALA A 15 -17.28 31.46 -9.50
N VAL A 16 -16.25 32.29 -9.52
CA VAL A 16 -15.05 32.07 -10.33
C VAL A 16 -14.25 30.90 -9.74
N VAL A 17 -13.98 29.88 -10.56
CA VAL A 17 -13.17 28.72 -10.16
C VAL A 17 -11.76 28.87 -10.72
N HIS A 18 -10.77 28.83 -9.83
CA HIS A 18 -9.38 28.68 -10.22
C HIS A 18 -8.97 27.24 -9.97
N GLU A 19 -8.65 26.52 -11.05
CA GLU A 19 -8.17 25.14 -10.98
C GLU A 19 -6.67 25.14 -11.16
N TYR A 20 -5.97 24.52 -10.21
CA TYR A 20 -4.53 24.36 -10.24
C TYR A 20 -4.24 22.86 -10.13
N GLU A 21 -3.47 22.34 -11.08
CA GLU A 21 -2.86 21.02 -10.95
C GLU A 21 -1.56 21.21 -10.18
N LEU A 22 -1.44 20.52 -9.04
CA LEU A 22 -0.18 20.51 -8.29
C LEU A 22 0.78 19.58 -9.04
N GLU A 23 1.64 20.16 -9.88
CA GLU A 23 2.61 19.41 -10.70
C GLU A 23 3.68 18.72 -9.83
N ALA A 24 4.04 19.32 -8.68
CA ALA A 24 5.06 18.79 -7.78
C ALA A 24 4.43 18.24 -6.49
N GLN A 25 4.52 16.93 -6.28
CA GLN A 25 4.36 16.32 -4.96
C GLN A 25 5.75 16.02 -4.43
N PHE A 26 6.21 16.70 -3.37
CA PHE A 26 7.47 16.38 -2.67
C PHE A 26 7.36 15.09 -1.83
N ARG A 27 6.90 14.00 -2.44
CA ARG A 27 6.83 12.66 -1.84
C ARG A 27 8.08 11.85 -2.22
N CYS A 28 8.37 10.79 -1.47
CA CYS A 28 9.52 9.92 -1.74
C CYS A 28 10.86 10.69 -1.81
N SER A 29 11.08 11.61 -0.87
CA SER A 29 12.28 12.48 -0.81
C SER A 29 12.52 13.33 -2.09
N GLY A 30 11.47 13.60 -2.86
CA GLY A 30 11.58 14.32 -4.14
C GLY A 30 11.95 13.44 -5.34
N SER A 31 11.96 12.11 -5.18
CA SER A 31 12.10 11.20 -6.32
C SER A 31 10.76 11.07 -7.07
N ASP A 32 10.46 12.06 -7.91
CA ASP A 32 9.43 11.94 -8.95
C ASP A 32 9.68 10.69 -9.83
N GLY A 33 10.95 10.29 -9.95
CA GLY A 33 11.38 9.07 -10.62
C GLY A 33 10.76 7.81 -10.04
N PHE A 34 10.70 7.67 -8.71
CA PHE A 34 10.12 6.47 -8.07
C PHE A 34 8.63 6.36 -8.33
N ILE A 35 7.89 7.47 -8.17
CA ILE A 35 6.45 7.50 -8.43
C ILE A 35 6.18 7.18 -9.90
N ASN A 36 6.93 7.79 -10.82
CA ASN A 36 6.81 7.52 -12.25
C ASN A 36 7.12 6.07 -12.59
N TRP A 37 8.12 5.46 -11.95
CA TRP A 37 8.46 4.06 -12.14
C TRP A 37 7.38 3.12 -11.61
N VAL A 38 6.83 3.38 -10.42
CA VAL A 38 5.70 2.61 -9.86
C VAL A 38 4.49 2.70 -10.77
N GLU A 39 4.14 3.90 -11.24
CA GLU A 39 3.00 4.10 -12.15
C GLU A 39 3.18 3.38 -13.48
N ASN A 40 4.40 3.35 -14.02
CA ASN A 40 4.72 2.64 -15.24
C ASN A 40 4.67 1.13 -15.04
N THR A 41 5.31 0.65 -13.97
CA THR A 41 5.40 -0.78 -13.65
C THR A 41 4.03 -1.36 -13.36
N LEU A 42 3.18 -0.65 -12.62
CA LEU A 42 1.79 -1.05 -12.36
C LEU A 42 0.85 -0.75 -13.54
N ASP A 43 1.33 -0.15 -14.63
CA ASP A 43 0.52 0.24 -15.78
C ASP A 43 -0.71 1.07 -15.36
N VAL A 44 -0.49 2.03 -14.45
CA VAL A 44 -1.46 3.06 -14.04
C VAL A 44 -1.36 4.26 -14.98
N ARG A 45 -0.13 4.64 -15.33
CA ARG A 45 0.18 5.73 -16.26
C ARG A 45 1.50 5.42 -16.95
N ARG A 46 1.56 5.59 -18.27
CA ARG A 46 2.82 5.50 -19.00
C ARG A 46 3.69 6.72 -18.68
N THR A 47 4.92 6.47 -18.25
CA THR A 47 5.90 7.51 -17.90
C THR A 47 7.23 7.23 -18.59
N ALA A 48 8.20 8.14 -18.51
CA ALA A 48 9.53 7.92 -19.06
C ALA A 48 10.39 6.94 -18.22
N ASN A 49 10.03 6.72 -16.96
CA ASN A 49 10.78 5.87 -16.02
C ASN A 49 10.32 4.41 -16.13
N VAL A 50 10.84 3.70 -17.13
CA VAL A 50 10.52 2.28 -17.37
C VAL A 50 11.30 1.36 -16.43
N LEU A 51 12.57 1.69 -16.20
CA LEU A 51 13.48 0.97 -15.30
C LEU A 51 13.76 1.82 -14.06
N TRP A 52 13.95 1.15 -12.92
CA TRP A 52 14.34 1.77 -11.66
C TRP A 52 15.85 1.69 -11.48
N ASN A 53 16.49 2.86 -11.37
CA ASN A 53 17.90 2.95 -11.06
C ASN A 53 18.12 2.70 -9.55
N ARG A 54 18.89 1.66 -9.22
CA ARG A 54 19.23 1.31 -7.82
C ARG A 54 20.12 2.34 -7.12
N ASP A 55 20.75 3.24 -7.86
CA ASP A 55 21.57 4.33 -7.31
C ASP A 55 20.74 5.56 -6.90
N ASP A 56 19.41 5.53 -7.08
CA ASP A 56 18.52 6.58 -6.58
C ASP A 56 18.57 6.67 -5.03
N PRO A 57 18.48 7.87 -4.43
CA PRO A 57 18.42 8.03 -2.98
C PRO A 57 17.26 7.28 -2.30
N TYR A 58 16.19 6.99 -3.04
CA TYR A 58 15.06 6.21 -2.54
C TYR A 58 15.38 4.71 -2.54
N GLU A 59 15.36 4.09 -1.35
CA GLU A 59 15.67 2.68 -1.17
C GLU A 59 14.50 1.80 -1.67
N PHE A 60 14.71 1.02 -2.74
CA PHE A 60 13.75 -0.01 -3.18
C PHE A 60 14.41 -1.38 -3.20
N LYS A 61 13.78 -2.37 -2.55
CA LYS A 61 14.25 -3.75 -2.56
C LYS A 61 13.10 -4.76 -2.60
N ILE A 62 13.31 -5.83 -3.36
CA ILE A 62 12.45 -7.02 -3.33
C ILE A 62 13.04 -8.00 -2.31
N GLU A 63 12.23 -8.38 -1.32
CA GLU A 63 12.59 -9.33 -0.28
C GLU A 63 12.27 -10.77 -0.70
N ASP A 64 13.14 -11.71 -0.28
CA ASP A 64 13.02 -13.13 -0.64
C ASP A 64 11.89 -13.83 0.13
N SER A 65 11.59 -13.37 1.34
CA SER A 65 10.56 -13.96 2.19
C SER A 65 9.85 -12.90 3.04
N ILE A 66 8.71 -13.28 3.62
CA ILE A 66 7.97 -12.42 4.55
C ILE A 66 8.76 -12.18 5.84
N GLU A 67 9.55 -13.17 6.27
CA GLU A 67 10.41 -13.08 7.45
C GLU A 67 11.56 -12.08 7.24
N SER A 68 12.16 -12.04 6.04
CA SER A 68 13.21 -11.06 5.75
C SER A 68 12.65 -9.63 5.69
N LEU A 69 11.45 -9.47 5.13
CA LEU A 69 10.72 -8.20 5.16
C LEU A 69 10.39 -7.74 6.59
N GLU A 70 9.86 -8.63 7.43
CA GLU A 70 9.55 -8.31 8.83
C GLU A 70 10.82 -7.96 9.61
N ALA A 71 11.90 -8.73 9.43
CA ALA A 71 13.18 -8.45 10.08
C ALA A 71 13.70 -7.06 9.72
N TRP A 72 13.68 -6.70 8.43
CA TRP A 72 14.06 -5.36 7.96
C TRP A 72 13.17 -4.26 8.57
N VAL A 73 11.85 -4.46 8.60
CA VAL A 73 10.92 -3.51 9.26
C VAL A 73 11.29 -3.32 10.74
N ARG A 74 11.59 -4.40 11.47
CA ARG A 74 12.00 -4.32 12.87
C ARG A 74 13.33 -3.61 13.05
N ASP A 75 14.28 -3.81 12.15
CA ASP A 75 15.60 -3.17 12.22
C ASP A 75 15.54 -1.67 11.93
N LYS A 76 14.75 -1.24 10.93
CA LYS A 76 14.47 0.19 10.70
C LYS A 76 13.82 0.82 11.94
N SER A 77 12.84 0.15 12.55
CA SER A 77 12.20 0.64 13.78
C SER A 77 13.18 0.76 14.95
N LYS A 78 14.12 -0.18 15.14
CA LYS A 78 15.17 -0.10 16.17
C LYS A 78 16.12 1.08 15.92
N ALA A 79 16.34 1.45 14.66
CA ALA A 79 17.10 2.63 14.26
C ALA A 79 16.31 3.95 14.45
N SER A 80 15.15 3.92 15.10
CA SER A 80 14.26 5.07 15.31
C SER A 80 13.69 5.69 14.03
N GLU A 81 13.69 4.93 12.93
CA GLU A 81 12.99 5.30 11.70
C GLU A 81 11.51 4.94 11.80
N SER A 82 10.63 5.81 11.30
CA SER A 82 9.21 5.49 11.22
C SER A 82 8.97 4.46 10.11
N VAL A 83 8.43 3.31 10.46
CA VAL A 83 8.23 2.20 9.53
C VAL A 83 7.01 1.36 9.88
N ARG A 84 6.26 0.92 8.86
CA ARG A 84 5.11 0.03 9.02
C ARG A 84 5.09 -1.04 7.94
N LEU A 85 4.56 -2.20 8.30
CA LEU A 85 4.18 -3.25 7.37
C LEU A 85 2.76 -2.96 6.87
N VAL A 86 2.55 -3.00 5.56
CA VAL A 86 1.25 -2.79 4.91
C VAL A 86 1.01 -3.87 3.87
N ALA A 87 -0.26 -4.08 3.50
CA ALA A 87 -0.61 -5.09 2.52
C ALA A 87 -1.83 -4.70 1.67
N GLY A 88 -1.93 -5.28 0.48
CA GLY A 88 -3.20 -5.36 -0.25
C GLY A 88 -4.24 -6.15 0.54
N PHE A 89 -5.53 -5.89 0.32
CA PHE A 89 -6.57 -6.40 1.22
C PHE A 89 -6.99 -7.85 0.87
N CYS A 90 -6.04 -8.79 1.03
CA CYS A 90 -6.15 -10.19 0.60
C CYS A 90 -6.56 -11.18 1.70
N TRP A 91 -6.88 -10.71 2.90
CA TRP A 91 -7.28 -11.54 4.04
C TRP A 91 -8.52 -10.97 4.73
N PRO A 92 -9.29 -11.79 5.47
CA PRO A 92 -10.36 -11.30 6.33
C PRO A 92 -9.85 -10.21 7.29
N TRP A 93 -10.72 -9.30 7.68
CA TRP A 93 -10.47 -8.37 8.78
C TRP A 93 -11.47 -8.65 9.89
N SER A 94 -11.10 -9.55 10.79
CA SER A 94 -11.94 -9.98 11.90
C SER A 94 -12.10 -8.87 12.94
N GLU A 95 -13.18 -8.92 13.70
CA GLU A 95 -13.32 -8.09 14.91
C GLU A 95 -12.32 -8.53 15.99
N PRO A 96 -11.93 -7.62 16.92
CA PRO A 96 -11.18 -8.01 18.11
C PRO A 96 -11.89 -9.13 18.87
N ARG A 97 -11.10 -10.02 19.48
CA ARG A 97 -11.58 -11.09 20.35
C ARG A 97 -12.20 -10.51 21.63
N PRO A 98 -12.96 -11.29 22.42
CA PRO A 98 -13.58 -10.81 23.66
C PRO A 98 -12.59 -10.23 24.69
N ASP A 99 -11.34 -10.67 24.69
CA ASP A 99 -10.25 -10.16 25.53
C ASP A 99 -9.62 -8.85 24.99
N GLY A 100 -10.06 -8.40 23.81
CA GLY A 100 -9.57 -7.22 23.10
C GLY A 100 -8.35 -7.47 22.21
N THR A 101 -7.87 -8.71 22.10
CA THR A 101 -6.76 -9.06 21.20
C THR A 101 -7.21 -9.14 19.75
N LEU A 102 -6.32 -8.84 18.80
CA LEU A 102 -6.62 -8.95 17.36
C LEU A 102 -6.40 -10.37 16.85
N VAL A 103 -7.18 -10.77 15.85
CA VAL A 103 -7.01 -12.06 15.17
C VAL A 103 -5.86 -11.95 14.17
N PRO A 104 -4.90 -12.88 14.13
CA PRO A 104 -3.82 -12.89 13.15
C PRO A 104 -4.33 -13.36 11.78
N ASP A 105 -5.11 -12.51 11.11
CA ASP A 105 -5.78 -12.85 9.85
C ASP A 105 -4.84 -12.84 8.65
N VAL A 106 -3.82 -11.98 8.64
CA VAL A 106 -2.81 -11.95 7.57
C VAL A 106 -1.91 -13.15 7.75
N LYS A 107 -2.02 -14.13 6.85
CA LYS A 107 -1.35 -15.43 6.96
C LYS A 107 -0.60 -15.77 5.68
N LEU A 108 0.68 -16.10 5.83
CA LEU A 108 1.60 -16.50 4.77
C LEU A 108 2.42 -17.70 5.25
N GLY A 109 2.01 -18.92 4.89
CA GLY A 109 2.64 -20.14 5.42
C GLY A 109 2.53 -20.21 6.95
N ASN A 110 3.68 -20.31 7.62
CA ASN A 110 3.76 -20.33 9.09
C ASN A 110 3.78 -18.92 9.71
N TRP A 111 3.96 -17.89 8.88
CA TRP A 111 3.95 -16.51 9.33
C TRP A 111 2.52 -15.98 9.44
N SER A 112 2.24 -15.23 10.50
CA SER A 112 0.97 -14.51 10.62
C SER A 112 1.06 -13.26 11.48
N MET A 113 0.22 -12.28 11.16
CA MET A 113 0.13 -11.02 11.90
C MET A 113 -1.31 -10.48 11.83
N PRO A 114 -1.82 -9.81 12.87
CA PRO A 114 -3.12 -9.15 12.78
C PRO A 114 -3.06 -7.95 11.85
N TRP A 115 -4.20 -7.61 11.24
CA TRP A 115 -4.41 -6.26 10.71
C TRP A 115 -4.36 -5.23 11.84
N ASN A 116 -4.22 -3.96 11.50
CA ASN A 116 -4.49 -2.88 12.43
C ASN A 116 -5.93 -2.93 12.95
N ALA A 117 -6.18 -2.38 14.14
CA ALA A 117 -7.55 -2.28 14.66
C ALA A 117 -8.45 -1.48 13.68
N LYS A 118 -9.70 -1.91 13.53
CA LYS A 118 -10.71 -1.17 12.75
C LYS A 118 -11.00 0.19 13.39
N PRO A 119 -11.40 1.21 12.61
CA PRO A 119 -11.80 2.51 13.16
C PRO A 119 -12.94 2.43 14.18
N ASP A 120 -13.87 1.49 13.98
CA ASP A 120 -15.04 1.22 14.81
C ASP A 120 -14.85 0.01 15.74
N ALA A 121 -13.61 -0.48 15.89
CA ALA A 121 -13.32 -1.59 16.79
C ALA A 121 -13.78 -1.29 18.23
N GLY A 122 -14.39 -2.29 18.86
CA GLY A 122 -14.91 -2.20 20.23
C GLY A 122 -13.80 -2.19 21.29
N ARG A 123 -13.86 -3.13 22.24
CA ARG A 123 -12.84 -3.24 23.28
C ARG A 123 -11.51 -3.70 22.66
N LEU A 124 -10.44 -2.94 22.91
CA LEU A 124 -9.07 -3.29 22.55
C LEU A 124 -8.26 -3.62 23.81
N ALA A 125 -7.34 -4.56 23.72
CA ALA A 125 -6.39 -4.83 24.78
C ALA A 125 -5.44 -3.63 24.97
N ARG A 126 -4.78 -3.55 26.13
CA ARG A 126 -3.93 -2.41 26.51
C ARG A 126 -2.86 -2.07 25.47
N ASP A 127 -2.25 -3.08 24.87
CA ASP A 127 -1.13 -2.94 23.95
C ASP A 127 -1.58 -2.93 22.48
N ILE A 128 -2.86 -2.64 22.20
CA ILE A 128 -3.38 -2.50 20.85
C ILE A 128 -3.83 -1.04 20.64
N PRO A 129 -3.11 -0.25 19.82
CA PRO A 129 -3.53 1.10 19.48
C PRO A 129 -4.85 1.09 18.72
N LYS A 130 -5.64 2.16 18.93
CA LYS A 130 -6.76 2.48 18.04
C LYS A 130 -6.24 2.75 16.62
N SER A 131 -7.09 2.56 15.61
CA SER A 131 -6.75 2.76 14.20
C SER A 131 -6.05 4.10 13.93
N THR A 132 -6.44 5.19 14.60
CA THR A 132 -5.87 6.52 14.41
C THR A 132 -4.46 6.68 14.97
N PHE A 133 -4.08 5.85 15.95
CA PHE A 133 -2.75 5.88 16.59
C PHE A 133 -1.82 4.79 16.06
N TRP A 134 -2.33 3.78 15.35
CA TRP A 134 -1.52 2.72 14.73
C TRP A 134 -0.28 3.24 13.95
N PRO A 135 -0.37 4.33 13.15
CA PRO A 135 0.78 4.82 12.39
C PRO A 135 1.95 5.27 13.28
N SER A 136 1.68 5.80 14.48
CA SER A 136 2.70 6.39 15.36
C SER A 136 3.01 5.55 16.61
N ASP A 137 2.07 4.74 17.07
CA ASP A 137 2.21 3.95 18.30
C ASP A 137 3.19 2.77 18.08
N PRO A 138 4.21 2.57 18.94
CA PRO A 138 5.16 1.47 18.81
C PRO A 138 4.52 0.08 18.73
N ASN A 139 3.38 -0.14 19.39
CA ASN A 139 2.65 -1.41 19.33
C ASN A 139 1.98 -1.65 17.96
N GLY A 140 1.91 -0.62 17.10
CA GLY A 140 1.49 -0.75 15.72
C GLY A 140 2.46 -1.57 14.85
N LEU A 141 3.71 -1.77 15.28
CA LEU A 141 4.71 -2.55 14.55
C LEU A 141 4.34 -4.04 14.44
N GLY A 142 3.59 -4.57 15.40
CA GLY A 142 3.08 -5.94 15.40
C GLY A 142 1.77 -6.12 14.63
N GLN A 143 1.42 -5.18 13.75
CA GLN A 143 0.18 -5.15 12.99
C GLN A 143 0.46 -4.77 11.53
N VAL A 144 -0.34 -5.31 10.61
CA VAL A 144 -0.32 -4.96 9.19
C VAL A 144 -1.33 -3.85 8.92
N GLY A 145 -0.89 -2.76 8.29
CA GLY A 145 -1.77 -1.69 7.84
C GLY A 145 -2.51 -2.06 6.57
N CYS A 146 -3.82 -1.85 6.53
CA CYS A 146 -4.56 -1.87 5.28
C CYS A 146 -4.46 -0.52 4.54
N VAL A 147 -4.77 -0.50 3.24
CA VAL A 147 -4.72 0.73 2.43
C VAL A 147 -5.55 1.88 3.03
N TYR A 148 -6.71 1.56 3.63
CA TYR A 148 -7.61 2.55 4.23
C TYR A 148 -7.02 3.26 5.45
N THR A 149 -6.15 2.58 6.20
CA THR A 149 -5.51 3.15 7.39
C THR A 149 -4.15 3.76 7.04
N ALA A 150 -3.45 3.23 6.04
CA ALA A 150 -2.21 3.83 5.53
C ALA A 150 -2.47 5.14 4.78
N GLN A 151 -3.64 5.30 4.17
CA GLN A 151 -3.99 6.49 3.39
C GLN A 151 -3.99 7.75 4.27
N GLY A 152 -3.11 8.69 3.94
CA GLY A 152 -2.96 9.95 4.67
C GLY A 152 -1.79 9.98 5.66
N PHE A 153 -1.10 8.85 5.85
CA PHE A 153 0.16 8.79 6.59
C PHE A 153 1.33 8.56 5.63
N GLU A 154 2.50 9.04 6.05
CA GLU A 154 3.78 8.83 5.39
C GLU A 154 4.76 8.35 6.47
N PHE A 155 5.65 7.44 6.08
CA PHE A 155 6.66 6.83 6.95
C PHE A 155 8.02 7.02 6.31
N ASP A 156 9.09 7.04 7.10
CA ASP A 156 10.44 7.00 6.56
C ASP A 156 10.60 5.80 5.64
N TYR A 157 10.11 4.63 6.09
CA TYR A 157 10.14 3.39 5.33
C TYR A 157 8.79 2.66 5.35
N VAL A 158 8.51 1.86 4.33
CA VAL A 158 7.35 0.96 4.32
C VAL A 158 7.71 -0.44 3.85
N GLY A 159 7.25 -1.45 4.59
CA GLY A 159 7.30 -2.85 4.15
C GLY A 159 5.98 -3.22 3.50
N ILE A 160 6.00 -3.80 2.31
CA ILE A 160 4.79 -4.06 1.51
C ILE A 160 4.65 -5.55 1.26
N ILE A 161 3.50 -6.11 1.65
CA ILE A 161 3.08 -7.45 1.23
C ILE A 161 2.20 -7.29 -0.01
N PHE A 162 2.74 -7.71 -1.15
CA PHE A 162 2.03 -7.71 -2.42
C PHE A 162 1.29 -9.04 -2.60
N GLY A 163 -0.03 -8.97 -2.48
CA GLY A 163 -0.92 -10.11 -2.45
C GLY A 163 -1.29 -10.67 -3.82
N PRO A 164 -2.02 -11.81 -3.84
CA PRO A 164 -2.39 -12.50 -5.07
C PRO A 164 -3.63 -11.92 -5.78
N ASP A 165 -4.21 -10.84 -5.25
CA ASP A 165 -5.35 -10.12 -5.84
C ASP A 165 -4.98 -9.36 -7.13
N LEU A 166 -3.69 -9.11 -7.35
CA LEU A 166 -3.14 -8.56 -8.58
C LEU A 166 -1.89 -9.36 -8.95
N ARG A 167 -1.80 -9.81 -10.20
CA ARG A 167 -0.66 -10.60 -10.70
C ARG A 167 -0.29 -10.18 -12.12
N TYR A 168 0.97 -10.36 -12.48
CA TYR A 168 1.42 -10.15 -13.86
C TYR A 168 1.33 -11.45 -14.65
N ASP A 169 0.59 -11.42 -15.76
CA ASP A 169 0.49 -12.52 -16.71
C ASP A 169 1.48 -12.30 -17.85
N TRP A 170 2.46 -13.20 -17.96
CA TRP A 170 3.52 -13.14 -18.97
C TRP A 170 3.05 -13.56 -20.37
N GLU A 171 1.98 -14.36 -20.48
CA GLU A 171 1.42 -14.76 -21.77
C GLU A 171 0.61 -13.63 -22.39
N GLN A 172 -0.17 -12.93 -21.55
CA GLN A 172 -0.99 -11.79 -21.96
C GLN A 172 -0.22 -10.46 -21.94
N ASN A 173 0.96 -10.44 -21.34
CA ASN A 173 1.77 -9.24 -21.10
C ASN A 173 0.96 -8.12 -20.42
N ALA A 174 0.20 -8.50 -19.39
CA ALA A 174 -0.78 -7.62 -18.75
C ALA A 174 -0.94 -7.95 -17.25
N TRP A 175 -1.42 -6.97 -16.50
CA TRP A 175 -1.86 -7.16 -15.13
C TRP A 175 -3.25 -7.81 -15.10
N ILE A 176 -3.36 -8.90 -14.35
CA ILE A 176 -4.61 -9.64 -14.12
C ILE A 176 -4.99 -9.50 -12.64
N GLY A 177 -6.24 -9.09 -12.41
CA GLY A 177 -6.83 -9.03 -11.08
C GLY A 177 -7.67 -10.26 -10.78
N ASP A 178 -7.60 -10.76 -9.55
CA ASP A 178 -8.44 -11.84 -9.05
C ASP A 178 -9.35 -11.35 -7.90
N PRO A 179 -10.60 -10.95 -8.19
CA PRO A 179 -11.56 -10.51 -7.18
C PRO A 179 -11.83 -11.55 -6.09
N SER A 180 -11.60 -12.85 -6.35
CA SER A 180 -11.80 -13.90 -5.34
C SER A 180 -10.71 -13.87 -4.25
N LYS A 181 -9.57 -13.24 -4.54
CA LYS A 181 -8.43 -13.08 -3.63
C LYS A 181 -8.47 -11.77 -2.85
N SER A 182 -9.40 -10.86 -3.18
CA SER A 182 -9.61 -9.62 -2.45
C SER A 182 -10.76 -9.75 -1.45
N PHE A 183 -10.52 -9.39 -0.19
CA PHE A 183 -11.55 -9.32 0.85
C PHE A 183 -12.22 -7.95 0.88
N ASP A 184 -11.73 -7.01 0.09
CA ASP A 184 -12.33 -5.70 -0.10
C ASP A 184 -13.68 -5.82 -0.81
N ARG A 185 -14.74 -5.42 -0.11
CA ARG A 185 -16.10 -5.45 -0.66
C ARG A 185 -16.31 -4.38 -1.72
N VAL A 186 -15.68 -3.21 -1.57
CA VAL A 186 -15.83 -2.07 -2.49
C VAL A 186 -15.15 -2.39 -3.80
N LEU A 187 -13.92 -2.91 -3.76
CA LEU A 187 -13.19 -3.30 -4.97
C LEU A 187 -13.93 -4.41 -5.73
N ARG A 188 -14.42 -5.44 -5.03
CA ARG A 188 -15.15 -6.56 -5.65
C ARG A 188 -16.47 -6.16 -6.32
N GLN A 189 -17.10 -5.08 -5.90
CA GLN A 189 -18.32 -4.57 -6.53
C GLN A 189 -18.04 -3.90 -7.87
N GLY A 190 -16.87 -3.27 -8.03
CA GLY A 190 -16.42 -2.64 -9.27
C GLY A 190 -15.75 -3.60 -10.24
N ARG A 191 -16.39 -4.73 -10.58
CA ARG A 191 -15.78 -5.83 -11.37
C ARG A 191 -15.06 -5.37 -12.64
N ASP A 192 -15.66 -4.45 -13.38
CA ASP A 192 -15.10 -3.96 -14.66
C ASP A 192 -13.86 -3.07 -14.46
N ALA A 193 -13.70 -2.46 -13.29
CA ALA A 193 -12.57 -1.58 -12.93
C ALA A 193 -11.66 -2.21 -11.85
N PHE A 194 -11.84 -3.50 -11.53
CA PHE A 194 -11.19 -4.13 -10.39
C PHE A 194 -9.67 -4.03 -10.48
N VAL A 195 -9.10 -4.35 -11.66
CA VAL A 195 -7.66 -4.29 -11.92
C VAL A 195 -7.11 -2.89 -11.63
N ASP A 196 -7.75 -1.86 -12.17
CA ASP A 196 -7.31 -0.47 -12.01
C ASP A 196 -7.42 0.00 -10.56
N LEU A 197 -8.47 -0.42 -9.84
CA LEU A 197 -8.63 -0.06 -8.43
C LEU A 197 -7.57 -0.75 -7.55
N VAL A 198 -7.21 -2.01 -7.84
CA VAL A 198 -6.14 -2.71 -7.11
C VAL A 198 -4.76 -2.16 -7.49
N LYS A 199 -4.50 -1.84 -8.76
CA LYS A 199 -3.27 -1.13 -9.19
C LYS A 199 -3.11 0.18 -8.43
N ASN A 200 -4.19 0.96 -8.31
CA ASN A 200 -4.18 2.21 -7.54
C ASN A 200 -3.95 1.98 -6.04
N THR A 201 -4.49 0.89 -5.50
CA THR A 201 -4.24 0.47 -4.11
C THR A 201 -2.74 0.23 -3.87
N TYR A 202 -2.10 -0.57 -4.71
CA TYR A 202 -0.65 -0.80 -4.60
C TYR A 202 0.18 0.45 -4.88
N ARG A 203 -0.21 1.29 -5.86
CA ARG A 203 0.41 2.61 -6.07
C ARG A 203 0.39 3.43 -4.78
N VAL A 204 -0.74 3.45 -4.07
CA VAL A 204 -0.86 4.14 -2.78
C VAL A 204 0.07 3.54 -1.74
N LEU A 205 0.22 2.22 -1.67
CA LEU A 205 1.11 1.55 -0.70
C LEU A 205 2.60 1.82 -0.99
N PHE A 206 3.03 1.69 -2.25
CA PHE A 206 4.41 1.98 -2.65
C PHE A 206 4.83 3.42 -2.35
N THR A 207 3.89 4.36 -2.43
CA THR A 207 4.16 5.79 -2.24
C THR A 207 3.98 6.26 -0.79
N ARG A 208 3.89 5.34 0.19
CA ARG A 208 3.87 5.69 1.63
C ARG A 208 5.25 5.92 2.23
N GLY A 209 6.30 5.37 1.63
CA GLY A 209 7.68 5.56 2.08
C GLY A 209 8.22 6.91 1.62
N ILE A 210 8.94 7.61 2.49
CA ILE A 210 9.64 8.86 2.18
C ILE A 210 11.08 8.55 1.75
N LYS A 211 11.77 7.67 2.47
CA LYS A 211 13.16 7.26 2.22
C LYS A 211 13.26 5.95 1.47
N GLY A 212 12.27 5.07 1.58
CA GLY A 212 12.31 3.80 0.86
C GLY A 212 11.15 2.85 1.14
N CYS A 213 11.09 1.76 0.37
CA CYS A 213 10.21 0.64 0.62
C CYS A 213 10.83 -0.70 0.23
N HIS A 214 10.52 -1.73 1.02
CA HIS A 214 10.81 -3.11 0.68
C HIS A 214 9.51 -3.85 0.40
N VAL A 215 9.52 -4.76 -0.55
CA VAL A 215 8.31 -5.50 -0.96
C VAL A 215 8.57 -6.99 -1.01
N TYR A 216 7.63 -7.76 -0.46
CA TYR A 216 7.53 -9.21 -0.64
C TYR A 216 6.35 -9.51 -1.56
N PHE A 217 6.60 -10.25 -2.64
CA PHE A 217 5.57 -10.68 -3.59
C PHE A 217 5.15 -12.12 -3.30
N MET A 218 3.85 -12.34 -3.16
CA MET A 218 3.29 -13.69 -2.99
C MET A 218 3.25 -14.49 -4.29
N ASP A 219 3.27 -13.82 -5.44
CA ASP A 219 3.29 -14.44 -6.76
C ASP A 219 4.66 -14.28 -7.41
N GLU A 220 5.30 -15.42 -7.72
CA GLU A 220 6.66 -15.46 -8.27
C GLU A 220 6.73 -14.86 -9.69
N GLY A 221 5.68 -15.00 -10.50
CA GLY A 221 5.63 -14.39 -11.83
C GLY A 221 5.65 -12.86 -11.77
N THR A 222 4.88 -12.31 -10.83
CA THR A 222 4.81 -10.88 -10.53
C THR A 222 6.12 -10.36 -9.95
N ARG A 223 6.73 -11.13 -9.04
CA ARG A 223 8.06 -10.84 -8.50
C ARG A 223 9.09 -10.67 -9.62
N ARG A 224 9.16 -11.64 -10.53
CA ARG A 224 10.09 -11.63 -11.68
C ARG A 224 9.80 -10.46 -12.61
N PHE A 225 8.53 -10.13 -12.82
CA PHE A 225 8.17 -8.99 -13.65
C PHE A 225 8.73 -7.70 -13.06
N VAL A 226 8.44 -7.41 -11.78
CA VAL A 226 8.97 -6.19 -11.13
C VAL A 226 10.50 -6.21 -11.07
N GLN A 227 11.13 -7.37 -10.84
CA GLN A 227 12.58 -7.50 -10.89
C GLN A 227 13.19 -7.17 -12.26
N SER A 228 12.49 -7.50 -13.36
CA SER A 228 12.90 -7.13 -14.73
C SER A 228 12.84 -5.64 -15.01
N ARG A 229 12.22 -4.86 -14.11
CA ARG A 229 12.08 -3.40 -14.18
C ARG A 229 13.08 -2.66 -13.31
N LEU A 230 14.11 -3.36 -12.82
CA LEU A 230 15.22 -2.80 -12.04
C LEU A 230 16.49 -2.81 -12.91
N GLU A 231 17.21 -1.69 -12.96
CA GLU A 231 18.56 -1.59 -13.56
C GLU A 231 19.65 -1.51 -12.49
#